data_AF-A0A7J2HQD2-F1
#
_entry.id   AF-A0A7J2HQD2-F1
#
_cell.length_a   1.000
_cell.length_b   1.000
_cell.length_c   1.000
_cell.angle_alpha   90.00
_cell.angle_beta   90.00
_cell.angle_gamma   90.00
#
_symmetry.space_group_name_H-M   'P 1'
#
loop_
_entity.id
_entity.type
_entity.pdbx_description
1 polymer ?
#
loop_
_entity_poly.entity_id
_entity_poly.type
_entity_poly.pdbx_seq_one_letter_code
_entity_poly.pdbx_strand_id
1 'polypeptide(L)' 'GTREIFECIARSSAFSLIGGGHTLAAARSLGYSEKVSHMSTGGGALMTFLIKKTLPAIEVLKKYTK' A
#
# COMPACT_ATOMS: atom_id res chain seq x y z
N GLY A 1 3.00 17.96 -9.44
CA GLY A 1 2.45 17.53 -8.14
C GLY A 1 2.74 16.08 -7.80
N THR A 2 2.12 15.11 -8.48
CA THR A 2 2.23 13.68 -8.13
C THR A 2 3.68 13.16 -8.13
N ARG A 3 4.49 13.59 -9.11
CA ARG A 3 5.92 13.23 -9.19
C ARG A 3 6.68 13.74 -7.96
N GLU A 4 6.42 14.97 -7.54
CA GLU A 4 7.07 15.60 -6.39
C GLU A 4 6.69 14.89 -5.09
N ILE A 5 5.43 14.45 -4.95
CA ILE A 5 5.03 13.61 -3.81
C ILE A 5 5.81 12.30 -3.79
N PHE A 6 5.92 11.61 -4.93
CA PHE A 6 6.71 10.37 -5.02
C PHE A 6 8.19 10.60 -4.73
N GLU A 7 8.76 11.71 -5.19
CA GLU A 7 10.14 12.07 -4.89
C GLU A 7 10.34 12.33 -3.39
N CYS A 8 9.42 13.02 -2.72
CA CYS A 8 9.45 13.20 -1.27
C CYS A 8 9.36 11.87 -0.51
N ILE A 9 8.48 10.96 -0.96
CA ILE A 9 8.36 9.61 -0.38
C ILE A 9 9.67 8.84 -0.56
N ALA A 10 10.25 8.86 -1.76
CA ALA A 10 11.48 8.14 -2.09
C ALA A 10 12.72 8.66 -1.32
N ARG A 11 12.74 9.94 -0.98
CA ARG A 11 13.82 10.56 -0.17
C ARG A 11 13.62 10.36 1.33
N SER A 12 12.42 9.99 1.78
CA SER A 12 12.13 9.76 3.18
C SER A 12 12.77 8.46 3.66
N SER A 13 13.32 8.46 4.88
CA SER A 13 13.79 7.25 5.55
C SER A 13 12.63 6.45 6.18
N ALA A 14 11.40 6.94 6.12
CA ALA A 14 10.24 6.26 6.67
C ALA A 14 9.82 5.06 5.81
N PHE A 15 9.22 4.05 6.44
CA PHE A 15 8.55 2.97 5.72
C PHE A 15 7.38 3.54 4.91
N SER A 16 7.38 3.29 3.60
CA SER A 16 6.35 3.78 2.69
C SER A 16 5.49 2.64 2.15
N LEU A 17 4.17 2.77 2.39
CA LEU A 17 3.14 1.87 1.89
C LEU A 17 2.27 2.63 0.89
N ILE A 18 2.24 2.18 -0.36
CA ILE A 18 1.31 2.71 -1.36
C ILE A 18 0.29 1.65 -1.78
N GLY A 19 -0.92 2.11 -2.10
CA GLY A 19 -2.02 1.25 -2.50
C GLY A 19 -3.04 1.98 -3.36
N GLY A 20 -3.86 1.20 -4.08
CA GLY A 20 -4.87 1.71 -5.02
C GLY A 20 -4.36 1.72 -6.47
N GLY A 21 -5.22 1.31 -7.41
CA GLY A 21 -4.83 1.08 -8.80
C GLY A 21 -4.19 2.29 -9.49
N HIS A 22 -4.78 3.48 -9.32
CA HIS A 22 -4.25 4.72 -9.88
C HIS A 22 -2.87 5.08 -9.31
N THR A 23 -2.68 4.95 -7.99
CA THR A 23 -1.40 5.22 -7.33
C THR A 23 -0.32 4.27 -7.81
N LEU A 24 -0.63 2.98 -7.93
CA LEU A 24 0.31 1.97 -8.43
C LEU A 24 0.66 2.22 -9.91
N ALA A 25 -0.32 2.58 -10.74
CA ALA A 25 -0.08 2.92 -12.15
C ALA A 25 0.83 4.15 -12.28
N ALA A 26 0.59 5.20 -11.48
CA ALA A 26 1.43 6.38 -11.45
C ALA A 26 2.85 6.10 -10.95
N ALA A 27 3.01 5.29 -9.90
CA ALA A 27 4.33 4.90 -9.41
C ALA A 27 5.15 4.14 -10.48
N ARG A 28 4.50 3.26 -11.25
CA ARG A 28 5.13 2.54 -12.36
C ARG A 28 5.52 3.46 -13.50
N SER A 29 4.58 4.28 -13.98
CA SER A 29 4.84 5.18 -15.13
C SER A 29 5.88 6.25 -14.83
N LEU A 30 6.03 6.64 -13.56
CA LEU A 30 7.01 7.63 -13.12
C LEU A 30 8.34 7.01 -12.64
N GLY A 31 8.48 5.68 -12.61
CA GLY A 31 9.73 5.00 -12.24
C GLY A 31 10.03 4.97 -10.73
N TYR A 32 9.00 4.95 -9.88
CA TYR A 32 9.13 4.91 -8.41
C TYR A 32 8.76 3.56 -7.78
N SER A 33 8.46 2.53 -8.58
CA SER A 33 8.03 1.22 -8.05
C SER A 33 9.03 0.58 -7.08
N GLU A 34 10.33 0.71 -7.34
CA GLU A 34 11.38 0.19 -6.45
C GLU A 34 11.84 1.20 -5.38
N LYS A 35 11.26 2.41 -5.39
CA LYS A 35 11.61 3.50 -4.47
C LYS A 35 10.61 3.64 -3.32
N VAL A 36 9.69 2.68 -3.18
CA VAL A 36 8.72 2.61 -2.08
C VAL A 36 8.88 1.28 -1.35
N SER A 37 8.61 1.24 -0.05
CA SER A 37 8.89 0.06 0.76
C SER A 37 7.90 -1.09 0.48
N HIS A 38 6.64 -0.77 0.19
CA HIS A 38 5.64 -1.79 -0.15
C HIS A 38 4.55 -1.25 -1.09
N MET A 39 4.25 -2.02 -2.13
CA MET A 39 3.14 -1.77 -3.06
C MET A 39 2.02 -2.78 -2.84
N SER A 40 0.95 -2.35 -2.18
CA SER A 40 -0.20 -3.22 -1.96
C SER A 40 -1.13 -3.26 -3.17
N THR A 41 -1.40 -4.46 -3.66
CA THR A 41 -2.39 -4.76 -4.71
C THR A 41 -3.78 -5.03 -4.14
N GLY A 42 -3.97 -4.93 -2.82
CA GLY A 42 -5.23 -5.25 -2.14
C GLY A 42 -6.37 -4.27 -2.39
N GLY A 43 -6.12 -3.13 -3.05
CA GLY A 43 -7.15 -2.15 -3.44
C GLY A 43 -8.08 -1.78 -2.28
N GLY A 44 -9.37 -2.07 -2.43
CA GLY A 44 -10.38 -1.83 -1.40
C GLY A 44 -10.18 -2.64 -0.11
N ALA A 45 -9.60 -3.84 -0.19
CA ALA A 45 -9.28 -4.65 0.99
C ALA A 45 -8.20 -3.98 1.85
N LEU A 46 -7.20 -3.35 1.23
CA LEU A 46 -6.19 -2.56 1.95
C LEU A 46 -6.85 -1.40 2.71
N MET A 47 -7.69 -0.62 2.04
CA MET A 47 -8.38 0.52 2.67
C MET A 47 -9.27 0.06 3.82
N THR A 48 -10.03 -1.01 3.60
CA THR A 48 -10.89 -1.61 4.63
C THR A 48 -10.05 -2.07 5.82
N PHE A 49 -8.91 -2.71 5.57
CA PHE A 49 -8.00 -3.14 6.62
C PHE A 49 -7.39 -1.96 7.40
N LEU A 50 -6.98 -0.88 6.73
CA LEU A 50 -6.43 0.30 7.41
C LEU A 50 -7.46 0.97 8.34
N ILE A 51 -8.73 1.00 7.91
CA ILE A 51 -9.86 1.58 8.65
C ILE A 51 -10.29 0.66 9.79
N LYS A 52 -10.56 -0.62 9.50
CA LYS A 52 -11.18 -1.58 10.43
C LYS A 52 -10.18 -2.42 11.22
N LYS A 53 -8.88 -2.35 10.89
CA LYS A 53 -7.78 -3.16 11.46
C LYS A 53 -7.88 -4.66 11.24
N THR A 54 -8.89 -5.14 10.50
CA THR A 54 -9.11 -6.55 10.22
C THR A 54 -9.95 -6.74 8.95
N LEU A 55 -10.06 -7.99 8.49
CA LEU A 55 -10.91 -8.43 7.39
C LEU A 55 -11.58 -9.76 7.77
N PRO A 56 -12.80 -10.06 7.28
CA PRO A 56 -13.50 -11.30 7.62
C PRO A 56 -12.66 -12.57 7.39
N ALA A 57 -11.93 -12.63 6.27
CA ALA A 57 -11.03 -13.74 5.98
C ALA A 57 -9.89 -13.87 7.00
N ILE A 58 -9.29 -12.75 7.43
CA ILE A 58 -8.22 -12.73 8.46
C ILE A 58 -8.76 -13.22 9.80
N GLU A 59 -9.98 -12.81 10.17
CA GLU A 59 -10.60 -13.23 11.43
C GLU A 59 -10.88 -14.73 11.46
N VAL A 60 -11.38 -15.29 10.35
CA VAL A 60 -11.60 -16.73 10.22
C VAL A 60 -10.27 -17.47 10.34
N LEU A 61 -9.23 -17.09 9.59
CA LEU A 61 -7.91 -17.74 9.67
C LEU A 61 -7.32 -17.72 11.08
N LYS A 62 -7.43 -16.58 11.78
CA LYS A 62 -6.97 -16.46 13.18
C LYS A 62 -7.64 -17.43 14.15
N LYS A 63 -8.88 -17.87 13.87
CA LYS A 63 -9.59 -18.86 14.71
C LYS A 63 -9.05 -20.28 14.53
N TYR A 64 -8.46 -20.60 13.37
CA TYR A 64 -7.94 -21.94 13.05
C TYR A 64 -6.44 -22.11 13.30
N THR A 65 -5.73 -21.02 13.62
CA THR A 65 -4.30 -21.04 13.98
C THR A 65 -4.05 -20.97 15.50
N LYS A 66 -5.09 -21.13 16.32
CA LYS A 66 -4.99 -21.34 17.78
C LYS A 66 -5.24 -22.80 18.08
#